data_AF-A0A6M1LP84-F1
#
_entry.id   AF-A0A6M1LP84-F1
#
_cell.length_a   1.000
_cell.length_b   1.000
_cell.length_c   1.000
_cell.angle_alpha   90.00
_cell.angle_beta   90.00
_cell.angle_gamma   90.00
#
_symmetry.space_group_name_H-M   'P 1'
#
loop_
_entity.id
_entity.type
_entity.pdbx_description
1 polymer ?
#
loop_
_entity_poly.entity_id
_entity_poly.type
_entity_poly.pdbx_seq_one_letter_code
_entity_poly.pdbx_strand_id
1 'polypeptide(L)'
;MRTIKGHGETETYLFEPGDLVRLLRPETGPIASARPGDWGVVMRVHPCGALDLKLAGYSRPKDASMARAMAIPRGHVEPCDRQGLPLRRGFNAVWDTRPAR
;
A
#
# COMPACT_ATOMS: atom_id res chain seq x y z
N MET A 1 5.89 -7.64 4.52
CA MET A 1 6.72 -6.67 3.80
C MET A 1 8.13 -7.15 3.87
N ARG A 2 8.73 -7.38 2.72
CA ARG A 2 10.13 -7.79 2.63
C ARG A 2 10.95 -6.69 1.98
N THR A 3 12.03 -6.30 2.63
CA THR A 3 12.98 -5.33 2.07
C THR A 3 14.13 -6.09 1.43
N ILE A 4 14.37 -5.85 0.14
CA ILE A 4 15.56 -6.30 -0.57
C ILE A 4 16.50 -5.08 -0.68
N LYS A 5 17.73 -5.23 -0.20
CA LYS A 5 18.78 -4.24 -0.45
C LYS A 5 19.36 -4.50 -1.85
N GLY A 6 19.17 -3.55 -2.77
CA GLY A 6 19.84 -3.58 -4.07
C GLY A 6 21.32 -3.21 -3.94
N HIS A 7 22.08 -3.42 -5.03
CA HIS A 7 23.45 -2.94 -5.14
C HIS A 7 23.42 -1.41 -5.37
N GLY A 8 24.01 -0.63 -4.46
CA GLY A 8 23.74 0.81 -4.32
C GLY A 8 22.53 1.05 -3.42
N GLU A 9 22.49 2.16 -2.67
CA GLU A 9 21.58 2.44 -1.53
C GLU A 9 20.05 2.44 -1.81
N THR A 10 19.61 1.85 -2.92
CA THR A 10 18.21 1.64 -3.26
C THR A 10 17.62 0.48 -2.45
N GLU A 11 16.84 0.83 -1.42
CA GLU A 11 15.97 -0.13 -0.73
C GLU A 11 14.76 -0.44 -1.62
N THR A 12 14.56 -1.73 -1.88
CA THR A 12 13.44 -2.23 -2.65
C THR A 12 12.43 -2.91 -1.73
N TYR A 13 11.18 -2.47 -1.77
CA TYR A 13 10.12 -3.06 -0.95
C TYR A 13 9.26 -4.01 -1.79
N LEU A 14 9.12 -5.24 -1.32
CA LEU A 14 8.17 -6.23 -1.78
C LEU A 14 6.91 -6.15 -0.91
N PHE A 15 5.79 -5.75 -1.53
CA PHE A 15 4.49 -5.73 -0.88
C PHE A 15 3.89 -7.14 -0.78
N GLU A 16 3.32 -7.42 0.39
CA GLU A 16 2.61 -8.66 0.72
C GLU A 16 1.27 -8.32 1.40
N PRO A 17 0.26 -9.21 1.33
CA PRO A 17 -0.93 -9.08 2.15
C PRO A 17 -0.58 -8.93 3.64
N GLY A 18 -1.20 -7.95 4.31
CA GLY A 18 -0.90 -7.57 5.70
C GLY A 18 0.01 -6.35 5.84
N ASP A 19 0.60 -5.87 4.75
CA ASP A 19 1.49 -4.71 4.79
C ASP A 19 0.77 -3.40 4.97
N LEU A 20 1.39 -2.49 5.72
CA LEU A 20 0.90 -1.15 5.92
C LEU A 20 1.47 -0.21 4.85
N VAL A 21 0.56 0.47 4.18
CA VAL A 21 0.90 1.41 3.12
C VAL A 21 0.07 2.69 3.22
N ARG A 22 0.68 3.80 2.83
CA ARG A 22 0.05 5.11 2.72
C ARG A 22 -0.07 5.51 1.26
N LEU A 23 -1.21 6.08 0.89
CA LEU A 23 -1.47 6.62 -0.43
C LEU A 23 -0.71 7.93 -0.64
N LEU A 24 0.07 7.98 -1.71
CA LEU A 24 0.75 9.16 -2.22
C LEU A 24 -0.12 9.95 -3.20
N ARG A 25 -1.00 9.25 -3.91
CA ARG A 25 -1.89 9.80 -4.94
C ARG A 25 -3.33 9.35 -4.68
N PRO A 26 -4.34 10.13 -5.12
CA PRO A 26 -5.72 9.68 -5.01
C PRO A 26 -5.93 8.40 -5.81
N GLU A 27 -6.95 7.64 -5.40
CA GLU A 27 -7.48 6.55 -6.23
C GLU A 27 -7.91 7.09 -7.61
N THR A 28 -7.51 6.41 -8.67
CA THR A 28 -7.84 6.82 -10.04
C THR A 28 -9.23 6.28 -10.39
N GLY A 29 -10.24 7.14 -10.45
CA GLY A 29 -11.59 6.76 -10.86
C GLY A 29 -12.65 7.83 -10.57
N PRO A 30 -13.86 7.73 -11.16
CA PRO A 30 -14.93 8.72 -10.99
C PRO A 30 -15.50 8.77 -9.57
N ILE A 31 -15.26 7.73 -8.75
CA ILE A 31 -15.65 7.65 -7.34
C ILE A 31 -14.40 7.30 -6.54
N ALA A 32 -13.54 8.30 -6.29
CA ALA A 32 -12.35 8.10 -5.47
C ALA A 32 -12.76 7.93 -4.01
N SER A 33 -12.60 6.71 -3.49
CA SER A 33 -12.87 6.36 -2.09
C SER A 33 -11.69 6.67 -1.16
N ALA A 34 -10.53 6.97 -1.75
CA ALA A 34 -9.26 7.14 -1.07
C ALA A 34 -8.53 8.43 -1.50
N ARG A 35 -7.96 9.14 -0.53
CA ARG A 35 -7.23 10.41 -0.73
C ARG A 35 -5.74 10.24 -0.43
N PRO A 36 -4.86 11.11 -0.99
CA PRO A 36 -3.48 11.19 -0.56
C PRO A 36 -3.39 11.38 0.96
N GLY A 37 -2.50 10.63 1.61
CA GLY A 37 -2.35 10.61 3.06
C GLY A 37 -3.21 9.57 3.77
N ASP A 38 -4.26 9.05 3.14
CA ASP A 38 -4.96 7.88 3.67
C ASP A 38 -4.00 6.69 3.68
N TRP A 39 -4.06 5.89 4.74
CA TRP A 39 -3.24 4.70 4.86
C TRP A 39 -4.11 3.51 5.23
N GLY A 40 -3.58 2.31 5.03
CA GLY A 40 -4.33 1.10 5.22
C GLY A 40 -3.46 -0.14 5.10
N VAL A 41 -4.13 -1.28 5.13
CA VAL A 41 -3.50 -2.58 5.00
C VAL A 41 -3.71 -3.14 3.59
N VAL A 42 -2.65 -3.70 3.01
CA VAL A 42 -2.71 -4.45 1.76
C VAL A 42 -3.51 -5.73 2.03
N MET A 43 -4.64 -5.87 1.35
CA MET A 43 -5.47 -7.07 1.39
C MET A 43 -5.05 -8.09 0.35
N ARG A 44 -4.66 -7.60 -0.84
CA ARG A 44 -4.24 -8.43 -1.96
C ARG A 44 -3.24 -7.70 -2.83
N VAL A 45 -2.27 -8.45 -3.34
CA VAL A 45 -1.35 -8.02 -4.40
C VAL A 45 -1.75 -8.74 -5.69
N HIS A 46 -2.03 -7.98 -6.74
CA HIS A 46 -2.39 -8.55 -8.04
C HIS A 46 -1.12 -8.90 -8.85
N PRO A 47 -1.20 -9.87 -9.79
CA PRO A 47 -0.07 -10.20 -10.66
C PRO A 47 0.48 -9.00 -11.45
N CYS A 48 -0.39 -8.05 -11.80
CA CYS A 48 -0.02 -6.80 -12.49
C CYS A 48 0.64 -5.74 -11.58
N GLY A 49 0.85 -6.02 -10.30
CA GLY A 49 1.45 -5.09 -9.33
C GLY A 49 0.49 -4.06 -8.76
N ALA A 50 -0.81 -4.18 -9.02
CA ALA A 50 -1.85 -3.41 -8.36
C ALA A 50 -2.15 -3.96 -6.96
N LEU A 51 -2.64 -3.11 -6.06
CA LEU A 51 -2.91 -3.43 -4.67
C LEU A 51 -4.38 -3.18 -4.33
N ASP A 52 -5.02 -4.14 -3.66
CA ASP A 52 -6.30 -3.90 -3.00
C ASP A 52 -6.00 -3.54 -1.54
N LEU A 53 -6.50 -2.38 -1.09
CA LEU A 53 -6.23 -1.82 0.23
C LEU A 53 -7.52 -1.74 1.04
N LYS A 54 -7.39 -2.01 2.34
CA LYS A 54 -8.41 -1.71 3.34
C LYS A 54 -7.94 -0.50 4.14
N LEU A 55 -8.60 0.64 3.95
CA LEU A 55 -8.19 1.91 4.54
C LEU A 55 -8.47 1.94 6.05
N ALA A 56 -7.50 2.46 6.80
CA ALA A 56 -7.65 2.82 8.20
C ALA A 56 -8.49 4.11 8.25
N GLY A 57 -9.82 3.96 8.21
CA GLY A 57 -10.72 5.09 8.37
C GLY A 57 -10.53 5.67 9.78
N TYR A 58 -9.78 6.77 9.88
CA TYR A 58 -9.66 7.51 11.14
C TYR A 58 -11.06 7.79 11.70
N SER A 59 -11.27 7.43 12.97
CA SER A 59 -12.50 7.67 13.73
C SER A 59 -13.79 7.13 13.09
N ARG A 60 -13.75 5.96 12.45
CA ARG A 60 -14.97 5.27 11.99
C ARG A 60 -15.54 4.38 13.10
N PRO A 61 -16.88 4.38 13.31
CA PRO A 61 -17.55 3.42 14.20
C PRO A 61 -17.14 1.97 13.87
N LYS A 62 -17.15 1.08 14.87
CA LYS A 62 -16.79 -0.34 14.72
C LYS A 62 -17.56 -1.04 13.58
N ASP A 63 -18.79 -0.59 13.32
CA ASP A 63 -19.71 -1.16 12.33
C ASP A 63 -19.66 -0.43 10.98
N ALA A 64 -18.81 0.59 10.85
CA ALA A 64 -18.64 1.30 9.60
C ALA A 64 -18.03 0.36 8.56
N SER A 65 -18.62 0.35 7.37
CA SER A 65 -18.02 -0.27 6.20
C SER A 65 -16.65 0.39 5.95
N MET A 66 -15.57 -0.31 6.31
CA MET A 66 -14.22 0.18 6.06
C MET A 66 -14.03 0.36 4.55
N ALA A 67 -13.64 1.58 4.15
CA ALA A 67 -13.43 1.92 2.75
C ALA A 67 -12.34 1.02 2.16
N ARG A 68 -12.59 0.54 0.94
CA ARG A 68 -11.66 -0.30 0.19
C ARG A 68 -11.25 0.45 -1.07
N ALA A 69 -9.94 0.63 -1.22
CA ALA A 69 -9.37 1.18 -2.43
C ALA A 69 -8.88 0.00 -3.28
N MET A 70 -9.36 -0.11 -4.51
CA MET A 70 -9.15 -1.33 -5.31
C MET A 70 -8.22 -1.06 -6.49
N ALA A 71 -7.40 -2.04 -6.84
CA ALA A 71 -6.48 -1.96 -7.97
C ALA A 71 -5.57 -0.71 -7.96
N ILE A 72 -5.11 -0.29 -6.78
CA ILE A 72 -4.23 0.87 -6.61
C ILE A 72 -2.85 0.55 -7.19
N PRO A 73 -2.31 1.38 -8.12
CA PRO A 73 -0.96 1.18 -8.61
C PRO A 73 0.07 1.31 -7.48
N ARG A 74 1.03 0.39 -7.40
CA ARG A 74 2.10 0.43 -6.36
C ARG A 74 2.89 1.74 -6.29
N GLY A 75 3.07 2.45 -7.40
CA GLY A 75 3.74 3.77 -7.42
C GLY A 75 2.90 4.88 -6.78
N HIS A 76 1.65 4.61 -6.43
CA HIS A 76 0.76 5.52 -5.73
C HIS A 76 0.76 5.27 -4.23
N VAL A 77 1.59 4.36 -3.71
CA VAL A 77 1.68 4.07 -2.29
C VAL A 77 3.11 4.03 -1.79
N GLU A 78 3.27 4.24 -0.49
CA GLU A 78 4.53 4.05 0.23
C GLU A 78 4.38 3.19 1.49
N PRO A 79 5.41 2.41 1.86
CA PRO A 79 5.46 1.75 3.16
C PRO A 79 5.28 2.73 4.32
N CYS A 80 4.42 2.40 5.27
CA CYS A 80 4.25 3.17 6.49
C CYS A 80 4.26 2.29 7.75
N ASP A 81 4.47 2.93 8.89
CA ASP A 81 4.30 2.30 10.19
C ASP A 81 2.83 2.22 10.62
N ARG A 82 2.59 1.72 11.84
CA ARG A 82 1.25 1.61 12.43
C ARG A 82 0.57 2.95 12.72
N GLN A 83 1.29 4.05 12.64
CA GLN A 83 0.77 5.41 12.81
C GLN A 83 0.46 6.06 11.45
N GLY A 84 0.71 5.37 10.33
CA GLY A 84 0.58 5.93 9.00
C GLY A 84 1.72 6.86 8.61
N LEU A 85 2.86 6.82 9.33
CA LEU A 85 4.04 7.60 9.00
C LEU A 85 4.93 6.83 8.01
N PRO A 86 5.50 7.48 6.98
CA PRO A 86 6.38 6.80 6.02
C PRO A 86 7.59 6.19 6.72
N LEU A 87 7.90 4.93 6.38
CA LEU A 87 9.04 4.24 7.00
C LEU A 87 10.38 4.89 6.60
N ARG A 88 10.54 5.32 5.34
CA ARG A 88 11.70 6.09 4.82
C ARG A 88 11.34 6.86 3.55
N ARG A 89 11.97 8.03 3.33
CA ARG A 89 11.84 8.82 2.08
C ARG A 89 12.76 8.28 0.98
N GLY A 90 12.20 7.95 -0.19
CA GLY A 90 12.96 7.65 -1.42
C GLY A 90 13.25 6.17 -1.69
N PHE A 91 12.23 5.37 -1.99
CA PHE A 91 12.38 3.94 -2.29
C PHE A 91 11.81 3.55 -3.66
N ASN A 92 12.27 2.41 -4.18
CA ASN A 92 11.72 1.76 -5.38
C ASN A 92 10.93 0.51 -4.96
N ALA A 93 9.60 0.53 -5.05
CA ALA A 93 8.80 -0.67 -4.73
C ALA A 93 8.84 -1.69 -5.89
N VAL A 94 9.15 -2.95 -5.59
CA VAL A 94 9.13 -4.09 -6.53
C VAL A 94 8.13 -5.12 -5.98
N TRP A 95 7.70 -6.10 -6.77
CA TRP A 95 6.81 -7.16 -6.32
C TRP A 95 7.38 -8.51 -6.73
N ASP A 96 7.16 -9.52 -5.91
CA ASP A 96 7.57 -10.88 -6.20
C ASP A 96 6.36 -11.57 -6.82
N THR A 97 6.47 -11.90 -8.11
CA THR A 97 5.43 -12.63 -8.84
C THR A 97 5.48 -14.13 -8.58
N ARG A 98 6.45 -14.60 -7.77
CA ARG A 98 6.54 -16.01 -7.44
C ARG A 98 5.32 -16.41 -6.60
N PRO A 99 4.66 -17.53 -6.93
CA PRO A 99 3.61 -18.07 -6.09
C PRO A 99 4.18 -18.34 -4.69
N ALA A 100 3.43 -17.96 -3.65
CA ALA A 100 3.74 -18.36 -2.28
C ALA A 100 3.87 -19.88 -2.25
N ARG A 101 5.06 -20.36 -1.90
CA ARG A 101 5.41 -21.78 -1.92
C ARG A 101 4.89 -22.49 -0.68
#